data_AF-W7EM50-F1
#
_entry.id   AF-W7EM50-F1
#
_cell.length_a   1.000
_cell.length_b   1.000
_cell.length_c   1.000
_cell.angle_alpha   90.00
_cell.angle_beta   90.00
_cell.angle_gamma   90.00
#
_symmetry.space_group_name_H-M   'P 1'
#
loop_
_entity.id
_entity.type
_entity.pdbx_description
1 polymer ?
#
loop_
_entity_poly.entity_id
_entity_poly.type
_entity_poly.pdbx_seq_one_letter_code
_entity_poly.pdbx_strand_id
1 'polypeptide(L)'
;VRHGQGIVRLSFPRSTKTFAIHTDLLCAHSKFFRRKFQPRRQDIEGNCPICHGGLDLNIQDITFCNSCGGNFHLGCINQWRRQPTEGGPAPCPLCRQKWSEHKLHQRASLRELSAASFEIYYDWLYTRLITRYGDGEDLGFSKRELAVLDIFQAYDIGIQVEDERFCTEVVDTIVKLAIGGSAVRGRYLATLHDECATSRLE
;
A
#
# COMPACT_ATOMS: atom_id res chain seq x y z
N VAL A 1 9.20 2.62 -8.98
CA VAL A 1 8.10 1.65 -8.85
C VAL A 1 6.98 2.09 -9.77
N ARG A 2 6.44 1.22 -10.64
CA ARG A 2 5.22 1.56 -11.39
C ARG A 2 4.03 1.32 -10.49
N HIS A 3 3.14 2.30 -10.37
CA HIS A 3 2.06 2.27 -9.37
C HIS A 3 0.69 1.88 -9.97
N GLY A 4 0.69 1.28 -11.17
CA GLY A 4 -0.53 0.96 -11.92
C GLY A 4 -1.27 2.22 -12.40
N GLN A 5 -2.40 2.01 -13.10
CA GLN A 5 -3.17 3.11 -13.71
C GLN A 5 -4.34 3.62 -12.85
N GLY A 6 -4.71 2.89 -11.79
CA GLY A 6 -5.83 3.24 -10.92
C GLY A 6 -5.45 4.28 -9.88
N ILE A 7 -6.32 5.26 -9.66
CA ILE A 7 -6.20 6.29 -8.62
C ILE A 7 -7.44 6.23 -7.72
N VAL A 8 -7.22 6.23 -6.41
CA VAL A 8 -8.27 6.43 -5.40
C VAL A 8 -8.13 7.80 -4.77
N ARG A 9 -9.25 8.51 -4.64
CA ARG A 9 -9.35 9.76 -3.89
C ARG A 9 -10.01 9.50 -2.54
N LEU A 10 -9.26 9.68 -1.47
CA LEU A 10 -9.70 9.52 -0.10
C LEU A 10 -10.09 10.87 0.50
N SER A 11 -11.23 10.91 1.16
CA SER A 11 -11.70 12.06 1.94
C SER A 11 -12.00 11.66 3.38
N PHE A 12 -11.96 12.63 4.29
CA PHE A 12 -12.07 12.41 5.72
C PHE A 12 -13.17 13.35 6.25
N PRO A 13 -14.28 12.86 6.82
CA PRO A 13 -15.43 13.71 7.15
C PRO A 13 -15.11 14.87 8.10
N ARG A 14 -14.10 14.69 8.96
CA ARG A 14 -13.67 15.68 9.96
C ARG A 14 -12.51 16.55 9.48
N SER A 15 -12.21 16.54 8.19
CA SER A 15 -11.10 17.31 7.60
C SER A 15 -11.42 17.76 6.18
N THR A 16 -10.83 18.87 5.76
CA THR A 16 -10.87 19.33 4.36
C THR A 16 -9.80 18.64 3.50
N LYS A 17 -8.84 17.93 4.11
CA LYS A 17 -7.77 17.22 3.40
C LYS A 17 -8.34 16.08 2.56
N THR A 18 -7.80 15.96 1.35
CA THR A 18 -8.08 14.83 0.44
C THR A 18 -6.78 14.32 -0.14
N PHE A 19 -6.72 13.01 -0.36
CA PHE A 19 -5.50 12.34 -0.83
C PHE A 19 -5.81 11.57 -2.10
N ALA A 20 -5.02 11.80 -3.15
CA ALA A 20 -5.10 11.04 -4.39
C ALA A 20 -3.91 10.06 -4.43
N ILE A 21 -4.20 8.76 -4.40
CA ILE A 21 -3.19 7.72 -4.27
C ILE A 21 -3.38 6.70 -5.38
N HIS A 22 -2.29 6.20 -5.92
CA HIS A 22 -2.35 5.04 -6.81
C HIS A 22 -2.92 3.82 -6.06
N THR A 23 -3.94 3.18 -6.62
CA THR A 23 -4.65 2.09 -5.94
C THR A 23 -3.72 0.92 -5.64
N ASP A 24 -2.81 0.57 -6.57
CA ASP A 24 -1.87 -0.53 -6.36
C ASP A 24 -0.84 -0.20 -5.28
N LEU A 25 -0.39 1.06 -5.20
CA LEU A 25 0.49 1.51 -4.12
C LEU A 25 -0.19 1.39 -2.76
N LEU A 26 -1.45 1.87 -2.67
CA LEU A 26 -2.22 1.85 -1.43
C LEU A 26 -2.54 0.42 -0.96
N CYS A 27 -2.78 -0.50 -1.89
CA CYS A 27 -3.16 -1.89 -1.59
C CYS A 27 -1.98 -2.86 -1.48
N ALA A 28 -0.75 -2.43 -1.78
CA ALA A 28 0.42 -3.32 -1.88
C ALA A 28 0.71 -4.06 -0.56
N HIS A 29 0.60 -3.36 0.57
CA HIS A 29 0.90 -3.91 1.90
C HIS A 29 -0.22 -3.70 2.92
N SER A 30 -1.20 -2.84 2.63
CA SER A 30 -2.40 -2.68 3.45
C SER A 30 -3.46 -3.72 3.12
N LYS A 31 -3.70 -4.65 4.05
CA LYS A 31 -4.80 -5.63 3.94
C LYS A 31 -6.17 -4.94 3.95
N PHE A 32 -6.32 -3.88 4.75
CA PHE A 32 -7.54 -3.07 4.82
C PHE A 32 -7.92 -2.50 3.44
N PHE A 33 -7.01 -1.78 2.80
CA PHE A 33 -7.29 -1.15 1.51
C PHE A 33 -7.42 -2.16 0.38
N ARG A 34 -6.65 -3.25 0.43
CA ARG A 34 -6.81 -4.35 -0.53
C ARG A 34 -8.21 -4.94 -0.49
N ARG A 35 -8.75 -5.27 0.69
CA ARG A 35 -10.13 -5.75 0.82
C ARG A 35 -11.15 -4.72 0.32
N LYS A 36 -10.87 -3.43 0.51
CA LYS A 36 -11.77 -2.34 0.10
C LYS A 36 -11.79 -2.08 -1.41
N PHE A 37 -10.62 -2.09 -2.08
CA PHE A 37 -10.48 -1.63 -3.46
C PHE A 37 -10.07 -2.71 -4.46
N GLN A 38 -9.50 -3.82 -3.99
CA GLN A 38 -9.04 -4.94 -4.80
C GLN A 38 -9.48 -6.29 -4.18
N PRO A 39 -10.76 -6.47 -3.79
CA PRO A 39 -11.21 -7.59 -2.95
C PRO A 39 -10.97 -8.97 -3.56
N ARG A 40 -10.92 -9.05 -4.89
CA ARG A 40 -10.72 -10.30 -5.62
C ARG A 40 -9.29 -10.48 -6.13
N ARG A 41 -8.44 -9.44 -6.08
CA ARG A 41 -7.09 -9.54 -6.65
C ARG A 41 -6.29 -10.56 -5.87
N GLN A 42 -5.71 -11.52 -6.59
CA GLN A 42 -4.78 -12.50 -6.04
C GLN A 42 -3.41 -11.86 -5.82
N ASP A 43 -2.58 -12.49 -4.99
CA ASP A 43 -1.19 -12.05 -4.81
C ASP A 43 -0.45 -12.06 -6.15
N ILE A 44 0.43 -11.06 -6.32
CA ILE A 44 1.19 -10.89 -7.55
C ILE A 44 2.41 -11.80 -7.44
N GLU A 45 2.23 -13.04 -7.89
CA GLU A 45 3.25 -14.08 -7.83
C GLU A 45 3.30 -14.87 -9.14
N GLY A 46 4.44 -15.49 -9.39
CA GLY A 46 4.65 -16.35 -10.54
C GLY A 46 4.71 -15.61 -11.88
N ASN A 47 4.16 -16.25 -12.92
CA ASN A 47 4.32 -15.82 -14.31
C ASN A 47 2.98 -15.44 -14.93
N CYS A 48 3.01 -14.50 -15.88
CA CYS A 48 1.84 -14.11 -16.64
C CYS A 48 1.32 -15.28 -17.48
N PRO A 49 0.02 -15.64 -17.38
CA PRO A 49 -0.53 -16.78 -18.11
C PRO A 49 -0.53 -16.66 -19.65
N ILE A 50 -0.22 -15.47 -20.20
CA ILE A 50 -0.27 -15.21 -21.64
C ILE A 50 1.12 -15.35 -22.27
N CYS A 51 2.14 -14.73 -21.66
CA CYS A 51 3.51 -14.73 -22.20
C CYS A 51 4.49 -15.61 -21.42
N HIS A 52 4.06 -16.17 -20.28
CA HIS A 52 4.87 -16.94 -19.34
C HIS A 52 6.07 -16.19 -18.73
N GLY A 53 6.17 -14.87 -18.91
CA GLY A 53 7.16 -14.02 -18.24
C GLY A 53 6.76 -13.66 -16.80
N GLY A 54 7.74 -13.35 -15.95
CA GLY A 54 7.52 -13.04 -14.53
C GLY A 54 6.63 -11.82 -14.28
N LEU A 55 5.73 -11.92 -13.29
CA LEU A 55 4.88 -10.83 -12.83
C LEU A 55 5.63 -9.98 -11.79
N ASP A 56 6.32 -8.93 -12.26
CA ASP A 56 7.00 -7.96 -11.41
C ASP A 56 6.52 -6.52 -11.68
N LEU A 57 5.95 -5.88 -10.64
CA LEU A 57 5.50 -4.49 -10.65
C LEU A 57 6.62 -3.47 -10.89
N ASN A 58 7.88 -3.85 -10.69
CA ASN A 58 9.04 -3.00 -10.97
C ASN A 58 9.38 -2.96 -12.45
N ILE A 59 8.98 -3.99 -13.22
CA ILE A 59 9.37 -4.14 -14.62
C ILE A 59 8.22 -3.73 -15.54
N GLN A 60 7.00 -4.20 -15.28
CA GLN A 60 5.85 -3.96 -16.16
C GLN A 60 4.59 -3.63 -15.36
N ASP A 61 3.67 -2.92 -16.00
CA ASP A 61 2.36 -2.66 -15.43
C ASP A 61 1.56 -3.98 -15.37
N ILE A 62 1.03 -4.29 -14.19
CA ILE A 62 0.25 -5.49 -13.95
C ILE A 62 -1.20 -5.08 -13.69
N THR A 63 -2.11 -5.80 -14.33
CA THR A 63 -3.55 -5.70 -14.08
C THR A 63 -4.09 -7.07 -13.68
N PHE A 64 -5.36 -7.15 -13.31
CA PHE A 64 -5.97 -8.39 -12.86
C PHE A 64 -7.40 -8.53 -13.36
N CYS A 65 -7.91 -9.76 -13.34
CA CYS A 65 -9.31 -10.02 -13.68
C CYS A 65 -10.22 -9.66 -12.50
N ASN A 66 -11.25 -8.84 -12.73
CA ASN A 66 -12.26 -8.51 -11.71
C ASN A 66 -13.11 -9.72 -11.27
N SER A 67 -13.18 -10.79 -12.07
CA SER A 67 -13.97 -11.96 -11.73
C SER A 67 -13.19 -12.98 -10.89
N CYS A 68 -12.03 -13.45 -11.40
CA CYS A 68 -11.24 -14.49 -10.75
C CYS A 68 -10.01 -13.98 -9.98
N GLY A 69 -9.62 -12.72 -10.14
CA GLY A 69 -8.49 -12.15 -9.41
C GLY A 69 -7.11 -12.36 -10.01
N GLY A 70 -6.98 -13.22 -11.02
CA GLY A 70 -5.69 -13.56 -11.61
C GLY A 70 -4.99 -12.37 -12.27
N ASN A 71 -3.68 -12.30 -12.10
CA ASN A 71 -2.82 -11.20 -12.55
C ASN A 71 -2.26 -11.45 -13.96
N PHE A 72 -2.08 -10.36 -14.72
CA PHE A 72 -1.52 -10.35 -16.07
C PHE A 72 -0.70 -9.09 -16.28
N HIS A 73 0.31 -9.14 -17.15
CA HIS A 73 0.87 -7.90 -17.69
C HIS A 73 -0.21 -7.15 -18.47
N LEU A 74 -0.30 -5.83 -18.25
CA LEU A 74 -1.30 -4.97 -18.88
C LEU A 74 -1.22 -5.03 -20.40
N GLY A 75 0.00 -5.03 -20.95
CA GLY A 75 0.23 -5.15 -22.39
C GLY A 75 -0.30 -6.47 -22.97
N CYS A 76 0.00 -7.59 -22.30
CA CYS A 76 -0.42 -8.92 -22.74
C CYS A 76 -1.93 -9.07 -22.79
N ILE A 77 -2.64 -8.64 -21.72
CA ILE A 77 -4.10 -8.76 -21.71
C ILE A 77 -4.76 -7.79 -22.70
N ASN A 78 -4.20 -6.59 -22.90
CA ASN A 78 -4.71 -5.65 -23.89
C ASN A 78 -4.59 -6.21 -25.31
N GLN A 79 -3.48 -6.88 -25.64
CA GLN A 79 -3.31 -7.54 -26.92
C GLN A 79 -4.28 -8.72 -27.08
N TRP A 80 -4.40 -9.56 -26.05
CA TRP A 80 -5.35 -10.68 -26.02
C TRP A 80 -6.79 -10.23 -26.30
N ARG A 81 -7.25 -9.19 -25.61
CA ARG A 81 -8.63 -8.68 -25.75
C ARG A 81 -8.95 -8.09 -27.13
N ARG A 82 -7.94 -7.68 -27.90
CA ARG A 82 -8.12 -7.15 -29.27
C ARG A 82 -8.37 -8.24 -30.31
N GLN A 83 -8.11 -9.50 -29.97
CA GLN A 83 -8.38 -10.61 -30.89
C GLN A 83 -9.89 -10.74 -31.11
N PRO A 84 -10.37 -10.75 -32.37
CA PRO A 84 -11.79 -10.90 -32.65
C PRO A 84 -12.27 -12.29 -32.22
N THR A 85 -13.37 -12.34 -31.48
CA THR A 85 -14.14 -13.58 -31.26
C THR A 85 -15.56 -13.37 -31.78
N GLU A 86 -16.26 -14.46 -32.12
CA GLU A 86 -17.61 -14.42 -32.71
C GLU A 86 -18.64 -13.64 -31.85
N GLY A 87 -18.33 -13.34 -30.58
CA GLY A 87 -19.19 -12.61 -29.64
C GLY A 87 -18.59 -11.33 -29.04
N GLY A 88 -17.51 -10.77 -29.59
CA GLY A 88 -16.88 -9.52 -29.10
C GLY A 88 -15.43 -9.67 -28.60
N PRO A 89 -14.97 -8.84 -27.64
CA PRO A 89 -13.61 -8.93 -27.11
C PRO A 89 -13.34 -10.27 -26.44
N ALA A 90 -12.13 -10.81 -26.59
CA ALA A 90 -11.76 -12.09 -25.98
C ALA A 90 -11.95 -12.07 -24.44
N PRO A 91 -12.48 -13.16 -23.85
CA PRO A 91 -12.70 -13.25 -22.41
C PRO A 91 -11.39 -13.42 -21.62
N CYS A 92 -11.46 -13.42 -20.29
CA CYS A 92 -10.31 -13.70 -19.44
C CYS A 92 -9.68 -15.07 -19.78
N PRO A 93 -8.34 -15.16 -20.01
CA PRO A 93 -7.68 -16.43 -20.32
C PRO A 93 -7.81 -17.50 -19.24
N LEU A 94 -7.93 -17.08 -17.97
CA LEU A 94 -7.98 -18.00 -16.83
C LEU A 94 -9.39 -18.52 -16.55
N CYS A 95 -10.38 -17.64 -16.46
CA CYS A 95 -11.73 -18.00 -16.00
C CYS A 95 -12.81 -17.90 -17.08
N ARG A 96 -12.44 -17.47 -18.30
CA ARG A 96 -13.33 -17.30 -19.46
C ARG A 96 -14.52 -16.35 -19.26
N GLN A 97 -14.57 -15.64 -18.13
CA GLN A 97 -15.55 -14.58 -17.90
C GLN A 97 -15.24 -13.36 -18.78
N LYS A 98 -16.29 -12.62 -19.15
CA LYS A 98 -16.15 -11.37 -19.90
C LYS A 98 -15.25 -10.41 -19.12
N TRP A 99 -14.23 -9.87 -19.79
CA TRP A 99 -13.31 -8.93 -19.16
C TRP A 99 -14.01 -7.59 -18.90
N SER A 100 -14.11 -7.21 -17.63
CA SER A 100 -14.58 -5.90 -17.20
C SER A 100 -13.42 -4.99 -16.83
N GLU A 101 -13.47 -3.75 -17.29
CA GLU A 101 -12.45 -2.76 -17.00
C GLU A 101 -12.53 -2.29 -15.54
N HIS A 102 -11.37 -2.03 -14.96
CA HIS A 102 -11.27 -1.49 -13.61
C HIS A 102 -11.78 -0.05 -13.58
N LYS A 103 -12.42 0.32 -12.48
CA LYS A 103 -12.68 1.74 -12.21
C LYS A 103 -11.35 2.42 -11.93
N LEU A 104 -10.81 3.12 -12.94
CA LEU A 104 -9.55 3.86 -12.84
C LEU A 104 -9.61 5.00 -11.81
N HIS A 105 -10.80 5.50 -11.52
CA HIS A 105 -11.01 6.52 -10.51
C HIS A 105 -12.02 6.03 -9.48
N GLN A 106 -11.56 5.85 -8.25
CA GLN A 106 -12.40 5.48 -7.11
C GLN A 106 -12.40 6.62 -6.09
N ARG A 107 -13.49 6.75 -5.34
CA ARG A 107 -13.59 7.72 -4.24
C ARG A 107 -14.07 7.00 -2.99
N ALA A 108 -13.48 7.28 -1.85
CA ALA A 108 -13.92 6.74 -0.58
C ALA A 108 -13.79 7.76 0.54
N SER A 109 -14.76 7.76 1.45
CA SER A 109 -14.69 8.52 2.68
C SER A 109 -14.26 7.61 3.83
N LEU A 110 -13.19 7.98 4.52
CA LEU A 110 -12.59 7.24 5.64
C LEU A 110 -13.02 7.93 6.93
N ARG A 111 -14.03 7.37 7.60
CA ARG A 111 -14.65 7.99 8.79
C ARG A 111 -13.87 7.72 10.07
N GLU A 112 -13.24 6.56 10.14
CA GLU A 112 -12.55 6.05 11.32
C GLU A 112 -11.09 6.52 11.39
N LEU A 113 -10.50 6.87 10.24
CA LEU A 113 -9.09 7.27 10.14
C LEU A 113 -8.94 8.78 10.36
N SER A 114 -7.86 9.19 11.03
CA SER A 114 -7.46 10.60 11.18
C SER A 114 -6.78 11.11 9.91
N ALA A 115 -7.21 12.25 9.38
CA ALA A 115 -6.58 12.84 8.19
C ALA A 115 -5.15 13.33 8.46
N ALA A 116 -4.86 13.80 9.68
CA ALA A 116 -3.53 14.28 10.05
C ALA A 116 -2.54 13.12 10.16
N SER A 117 -2.92 12.07 10.89
CA SER A 117 -2.09 10.87 11.07
C SER A 117 -1.94 10.09 9.76
N PHE A 118 -2.99 10.09 8.91
CA PHE A 118 -2.92 9.50 7.58
C PHE A 118 -1.97 10.25 6.63
N GLU A 119 -1.70 11.54 6.84
CA GLU A 119 -0.72 12.28 6.03
C GLU A 119 0.69 11.68 6.18
N ILE A 120 1.06 11.26 7.40
CA ILE A 120 2.33 10.57 7.66
C ILE A 120 2.41 9.26 6.88
N TYR A 121 1.32 8.47 6.91
CA TYR A 121 1.23 7.22 6.16
C TYR A 121 1.28 7.46 4.65
N TYR A 122 0.58 8.48 4.16
CA TYR A 122 0.58 8.90 2.75
C TYR A 122 2.00 9.27 2.29
N ASP A 123 2.72 10.07 3.05
CA ASP A 123 4.08 10.47 2.70
C ASP A 123 5.03 9.28 2.74
N TRP A 124 4.89 8.39 3.73
CA TRP A 124 5.66 7.15 3.80
C TRP A 124 5.37 6.21 2.62
N LEU A 125 4.13 6.08 2.16
CA LEU A 125 3.80 5.22 1.01
C LEU A 125 4.63 5.58 -0.23
N TYR A 126 4.85 6.87 -0.46
CA TYR A 126 5.61 7.37 -1.62
C TYR A 126 7.11 7.46 -1.37
N THR A 127 7.52 7.92 -0.18
CA THR A 127 8.93 8.22 0.10
C THR A 127 9.67 7.07 0.76
N ARG A 128 8.94 6.15 1.40
CA ARG A 128 9.44 5.11 2.30
C ARG A 128 10.22 5.67 3.50
N LEU A 129 9.94 6.91 3.87
CA LEU A 129 10.57 7.58 5.01
C LEU A 129 9.49 8.22 5.88
N ILE A 130 9.69 8.21 7.19
CA ILE A 130 8.85 8.91 8.16
C ILE A 130 9.63 10.15 8.59
N THR A 131 9.28 11.31 8.04
CA THR A 131 10.02 12.57 8.28
C THR A 131 9.15 13.75 8.69
N ARG A 132 7.82 13.63 8.59
CA ARG A 132 6.86 14.67 8.92
C ARG A 132 6.23 14.37 10.27
N TYR A 133 6.92 14.77 11.33
CA TYR A 133 6.46 14.66 12.71
C TYR A 133 7.01 15.85 13.50
N GLY A 134 6.22 16.38 14.44
CA GLY A 134 6.62 17.54 15.23
C GLY A 134 6.53 18.88 14.50
N ASP A 135 5.84 18.93 13.34
CA ASP A 135 5.60 20.15 12.54
C ASP A 135 4.39 20.98 13.05
N GLY A 136 3.75 20.57 14.15
CA GLY A 136 2.58 21.24 14.72
C GLY A 136 2.87 22.61 15.36
N GLU A 137 1.89 23.50 15.32
CA GLU A 137 1.94 24.79 16.03
C GLU A 137 2.00 24.59 17.55
N ASP A 138 2.69 25.51 18.22
CA ASP A 138 3.09 25.47 19.64
C ASP A 138 1.87 25.36 20.58
N LEU A 139 1.48 24.13 20.94
CA LEU A 139 0.45 23.83 21.94
C LEU A 139 0.99 23.82 23.39
N GLY A 140 2.17 24.40 23.62
CA GLY A 140 2.85 24.37 24.92
C GLY A 140 3.59 23.05 25.22
N PHE A 141 3.65 22.15 24.24
CA PHE A 141 4.50 20.95 24.25
C PHE A 141 5.83 21.25 23.56
N SER A 142 6.92 20.66 24.04
CA SER A 142 8.17 20.68 23.32
C SER A 142 8.00 20.00 21.94
N LYS A 143 8.79 20.43 20.94
CA LYS A 143 8.82 19.78 19.61
C LYS A 143 9.02 18.26 19.70
N ARG A 144 9.73 17.80 20.73
CA ARG A 144 9.96 16.38 20.98
C ARG A 144 8.69 15.65 21.42
N GLU A 145 7.86 16.25 22.26
CA GLU A 145 6.59 15.66 22.70
C GLU A 145 5.58 15.59 21.56
N LEU A 146 5.51 16.64 20.72
CA LEU A 146 4.68 16.62 19.49
C LEU A 146 5.15 15.54 18.52
N ALA A 147 6.46 15.43 18.29
CA ALA A 147 7.04 14.37 17.47
C ALA A 147 6.67 12.98 17.98
N VAL A 148 6.77 12.74 19.28
CA VAL A 148 6.42 11.45 19.88
C VAL A 148 4.93 11.14 19.67
N LEU A 149 4.04 12.11 19.92
CA LEU A 149 2.60 11.93 19.72
C LEU A 149 2.25 11.60 18.27
N ASP A 150 2.80 12.33 17.30
CA ASP A 150 2.59 12.11 15.87
C ASP A 150 3.00 10.69 15.46
N ILE A 151 4.15 10.22 15.95
CA ILE A 151 4.67 8.88 15.66
C ILE A 151 3.79 7.79 16.28
N PHE A 152 3.29 7.96 17.51
CA PHE A 152 2.34 7.01 18.10
C PHE A 152 1.01 6.96 17.33
N GLN A 153 0.50 8.10 16.89
CA GLN A 153 -0.70 8.15 16.04
C GLN A 153 -0.46 7.53 14.67
N ALA A 154 0.74 7.67 14.10
CA ALA A 154 1.13 6.98 12.89
C ALA A 154 1.09 5.45 13.08
N TYR A 155 1.58 4.94 14.21
CA TYR A 155 1.49 3.51 14.52
C TYR A 155 0.04 3.03 14.56
N ASP A 156 -0.84 3.78 15.23
CA ASP A 156 -2.28 3.48 15.30
C ASP A 156 -2.93 3.44 13.90
N ILE A 157 -2.58 4.37 13.00
CA ILE A 157 -3.00 4.30 11.59
C ILE A 157 -2.50 3.02 10.94
N GLY A 158 -1.23 2.63 11.14
CA GLY A 158 -0.66 1.40 10.60
C GLY A 158 -1.43 0.15 11.01
N ILE A 159 -1.85 0.08 12.27
CA ILE A 159 -2.72 -0.99 12.77
C ILE A 159 -4.09 -0.95 12.10
N GLN A 160 -4.73 0.23 12.03
CA GLN A 160 -6.06 0.39 11.43
C GLN A 160 -6.08 0.07 9.93
N VAL A 161 -5.01 0.37 9.21
CA VAL A 161 -4.87 0.03 7.78
C VAL A 161 -4.26 -1.35 7.56
N GLU A 162 -3.90 -2.07 8.61
CA GLU A 162 -3.26 -3.39 8.57
C GLU A 162 -2.06 -3.43 7.60
N ASP A 163 -1.14 -2.46 7.76
CA ASP A 163 0.13 -2.42 7.02
C ASP A 163 1.29 -2.68 8.00
N GLU A 164 1.68 -3.95 8.09
CA GLU A 164 2.76 -4.40 8.98
C GLU A 164 4.11 -3.74 8.66
N ARG A 165 4.39 -3.44 7.38
CA ARG A 165 5.65 -2.80 6.98
C ARG A 165 5.72 -1.37 7.49
N PHE A 166 4.61 -0.64 7.40
CA PHE A 166 4.55 0.69 7.97
C PHE A 166 4.72 0.66 9.49
N CYS A 167 4.03 -0.26 10.17
CA CYS A 167 4.18 -0.42 11.62
C CYS A 167 5.64 -0.66 12.04
N THR A 168 6.36 -1.54 11.34
CA THR A 168 7.78 -1.80 11.61
C THR A 168 8.64 -0.53 11.43
N GLU A 169 8.42 0.25 10.37
CA GLU A 169 9.13 1.51 10.13
C GLU A 169 8.82 2.57 11.20
N VAL A 170 7.57 2.62 11.67
CA VAL A 170 7.18 3.50 12.78
C VAL A 170 7.91 3.10 14.06
N VAL A 171 7.97 1.80 14.39
CA VAL A 171 8.70 1.31 15.57
C VAL A 171 10.19 1.61 15.47
N ASP A 172 10.82 1.39 14.32
CA ASP A 172 12.22 1.79 14.08
C ASP A 172 12.44 3.29 14.34
N THR A 173 11.50 4.12 13.87
CA THR A 173 11.54 5.57 14.09
C THR A 173 11.43 5.92 15.58
N ILE A 174 10.56 5.25 16.34
CA ILE A 174 10.44 5.42 17.80
C ILE A 174 11.78 5.09 18.47
N VAL A 175 12.39 3.95 18.14
CA VAL A 175 13.66 3.51 18.72
C VAL A 175 14.77 4.53 18.41
N LYS A 176 14.88 4.99 17.16
CA LYS A 176 15.84 6.02 16.75
C LYS A 176 15.66 7.34 17.51
N LEU A 177 14.43 7.76 17.77
CA LEU A 177 14.13 8.95 18.55
C LEU A 177 14.47 8.78 20.04
N ALA A 178 14.22 7.60 20.60
CA ALA A 178 14.55 7.29 21.99
C ALA A 178 16.07 7.34 22.24
N ILE A 179 16.87 6.87 21.29
CA ILE A 179 18.34 6.84 21.39
C ILE A 179 19.05 8.13 20.93
N GLY A 180 18.33 9.18 20.53
CA GLY A 180 18.92 10.49 20.20
C GLY A 180 19.30 10.71 18.73
N GLY A 181 18.72 9.96 17.79
CA GLY A 181 18.56 10.32 16.37
C GLY A 181 19.81 10.42 15.47
N SER A 182 21.03 10.45 16.01
CA SER A 182 22.25 10.72 15.23
C SER A 182 23.31 9.61 15.26
N ALA A 183 23.17 8.61 16.14
CA ALA A 183 24.22 7.61 16.36
C ALA A 183 24.12 6.34 15.49
N VAL A 184 23.05 6.11 14.73
CA VAL A 184 22.83 4.82 14.06
C VAL A 184 22.68 4.97 12.55
N ARG A 185 23.79 5.25 11.87
CA ARG A 185 24.02 4.78 10.50
C ARG A 185 24.47 3.32 10.58
N GLY A 186 23.53 2.39 10.73
CA GLY A 186 23.89 0.97 10.80
C GLY A 186 22.68 0.05 10.90
N ARG A 187 22.63 -0.93 10.01
CA ARG A 187 21.65 -2.03 9.98
C ARG A 187 21.66 -2.77 11.33
N TYR A 188 20.74 -2.46 12.24
CA TYR A 188 20.60 -3.19 13.53
C TYR A 188 19.25 -3.92 13.67
N LEU A 189 18.29 -3.69 12.78
CA LEU A 189 16.95 -4.27 12.89
C LEU A 189 16.77 -5.65 12.26
N ALA A 190 17.76 -6.18 11.53
CA ALA A 190 17.70 -7.56 11.05
C ALA A 190 17.69 -8.58 12.21
N THR A 191 18.23 -8.20 13.37
CA THR A 191 18.38 -9.09 14.53
C THR A 191 17.13 -9.20 15.41
N LEU A 192 16.26 -8.20 15.46
CA LEU A 192 15.06 -8.25 16.32
C LEU A 192 13.90 -9.07 15.69
N HIS A 193 13.90 -9.26 14.37
CA HIS A 193 12.90 -10.10 13.72
C HIS A 193 13.19 -11.59 13.82
N ASP A 194 14.46 -12.01 13.96
CA ASP A 194 14.84 -13.43 14.08
C ASP A 194 14.58 -13.98 15.49
N GLU A 195 14.76 -13.19 16.55
CA GLU A 195 14.60 -13.69 17.94
C GLU A 195 13.14 -13.95 18.34
N CYS A 196 12.17 -13.34 17.65
CA CYS A 196 10.74 -13.63 17.84
C CYS A 196 10.30 -14.90 17.09
N ALA A 197 11.03 -15.33 16.07
CA ALA A 197 10.74 -16.54 15.31
C ALA A 197 11.31 -17.82 15.96
N THR A 198 12.38 -17.70 16.77
CA THR A 198 13.08 -18.86 17.36
C THR A 198 12.72 -19.18 18.81
N SER A 199 11.80 -18.46 19.45
CA SER A 199 11.43 -18.67 20.86
C SER A 199 10.08 -19.36 21.10
N ARG A 200 9.51 -20.05 20.10
CA ARG A 200 8.32 -20.91 20.27
C ARG A 200 8.49 -22.31 19.66
N LEU A 201 9.62 -22.96 19.90
CA LEU A 201 9.72 -24.42 19.83
C LEU A 201 10.83 -24.82 20.79
N GLU A 202 10.48 -25.02 22.06
CA GLU A 202 11.04 -26.01 23.01
C GLU A 202 10.22 -25.98 24.31
#